data_AF-F2Z3J0-F1
#
_entry.id   AF-F2Z3J0-F1
#
_cell.length_a   1.000
_cell.length_b   1.000
_cell.length_c   1.000
_cell.angle_alpha   90.00
_cell.angle_beta   90.00
_cell.angle_gamma   90.00
#
_symmetry.space_group_name_H-M   'P 1'
#
loop_
_entity.id
_entity.type
_entity.pdbx_description
1 polymer ?
#
loop_
_entity_poly.entity_id
_entity_poly.type
_entity_poly.pdbx_seq_one_letter_code
_entity_poly.pdbx_strand_id
1 'polypeptide(L)'
;MAATKTASYDEHFRPEKLREWPEPESVSLMEVLAREDIDEAVCAILFKENSIVKRLDMYFQHVDTFKERRKEMLHKKWVENVAEPLQQRIMEKVISYKELKMKREC
;
A
#
# COMPACT_ATOMS: atom_id res chain seq x y z
N MET A 1 -23.66 -3.38 -56.75
CA MET A 1 -23.94 -4.73 -56.23
C MET A 1 -22.77 -5.16 -55.34
N ALA A 2 -22.83 -4.85 -54.05
CA ALA A 2 -21.80 -5.25 -53.10
C ALA A 2 -22.13 -6.65 -52.58
N ALA A 3 -21.37 -7.66 -53.03
CA ALA A 3 -21.50 -9.02 -52.55
C ALA A 3 -21.04 -9.08 -51.09
N THR A 4 -22.00 -9.24 -50.18
CA THR A 4 -21.80 -9.58 -48.78
C THR A 4 -21.01 -10.88 -48.69
N LYS A 5 -19.73 -10.78 -48.33
CA LYS A 5 -18.88 -11.92 -47.95
C LYS A 5 -19.38 -12.46 -46.61
N THR A 6 -20.40 -13.31 -46.64
CA THR A 6 -20.62 -14.28 -45.58
C THR A 6 -19.51 -15.32 -45.72
N ALA A 7 -18.35 -15.05 -45.11
CA ALA A 7 -17.33 -16.09 -44.93
C ALA A 7 -18.00 -17.21 -44.13
N SER A 8 -18.27 -18.33 -44.79
CA SER A 8 -19.02 -19.43 -44.20
C SER A 8 -18.17 -20.08 -43.12
N TYR A 9 -18.57 -19.94 -41.87
CA TYR A 9 -18.04 -20.71 -40.74
C TYR A 9 -17.99 -22.23 -41.03
N ASP A 10 -18.81 -22.69 -41.97
CA ASP A 10 -18.93 -24.06 -42.47
C ASP A 10 -17.65 -24.64 -43.11
N GLU A 11 -16.71 -23.81 -43.54
CA GLU A 11 -15.46 -24.28 -44.19
C GLU A 11 -14.47 -24.94 -43.21
N HIS A 12 -14.67 -24.73 -41.91
CA HIS A 12 -13.88 -25.34 -40.83
C HIS A 12 -14.47 -26.65 -40.30
N PHE A 13 -15.77 -26.89 -40.50
CA PHE A 13 -16.50 -28.04 -39.94
C PHE A 13 -16.82 -29.13 -40.97
N ARG A 14 -16.18 -29.09 -42.14
CA ARG A 14 -16.37 -30.12 -43.16
C ARG A 14 -15.91 -31.49 -42.66
N PRO A 15 -16.62 -32.59 -43.02
CA PRO A 15 -16.26 -33.94 -42.60
C PRO A 15 -14.82 -34.35 -42.93
N GLU A 16 -14.24 -33.82 -44.01
CA GLU A 16 -12.84 -34.07 -44.38
C GLU A 16 -11.86 -33.46 -43.36
N LYS A 17 -12.19 -32.29 -42.80
CA LYS A 17 -11.38 -31.61 -41.78
C LYS A 17 -11.55 -32.20 -40.40
N LEU A 18 -12.67 -32.88 -40.10
CA LEU A 18 -12.89 -33.55 -38.81
C LEU A 18 -11.84 -34.62 -38.50
N ARG A 19 -11.16 -35.18 -39.51
CA ARG A 19 -10.04 -36.12 -39.33
C ARG A 19 -8.74 -35.47 -38.85
N GLU A 20 -8.62 -34.15 -38.99
CA GLU A 20 -7.48 -33.36 -38.52
C GLU A 20 -7.66 -32.91 -37.06
N TRP A 21 -8.87 -33.04 -36.51
CA TRP A 21 -9.15 -32.66 -35.13
C TRP A 21 -8.57 -33.67 -34.15
N PRO A 22 -8.00 -33.19 -33.02
CA PRO A 22 -7.56 -34.06 -31.95
C PRO A 22 -8.73 -34.88 -31.38
N GLU A 23 -8.43 -36.11 -30.95
CA GLU A 23 -9.41 -36.97 -30.29
C GLU A 23 -9.96 -36.28 -29.02
N PRO A 24 -11.24 -36.43 -28.69
CA PRO A 24 -11.84 -35.79 -27.50
C PRO A 24 -11.05 -36.05 -26.21
N GLU A 25 -10.49 -37.25 -26.05
CA GLU A 25 -9.65 -37.63 -24.92
C GLU A 25 -8.36 -36.80 -24.86
N SER A 26 -7.75 -36.51 -26.01
CA SER A 26 -6.54 -35.69 -26.11
C SER A 26 -6.82 -34.21 -25.81
N VAL A 27 -7.99 -33.70 -26.23
CA VAL A 27 -8.45 -32.35 -25.86
C VAL A 27 -8.67 -32.27 -24.36
N SER A 28 -9.38 -33.26 -23.77
CA SER A 28 -9.62 -33.31 -22.33
C SER A 28 -8.32 -33.37 -21.52
N LEU A 29 -7.32 -34.15 -21.97
CA LEU A 29 -6.02 -34.19 -21.33
C LEU A 29 -5.30 -32.84 -21.41
N MET A 30 -5.32 -32.19 -22.57
CA MET A 30 -4.70 -30.88 -22.77
C MET A 30 -5.35 -29.79 -21.91
N GLU A 31 -6.67 -29.85 -21.73
CA GLU A 31 -7.41 -28.95 -20.83
C GLU A 31 -6.99 -29.13 -19.37
N VAL A 32 -6.80 -30.37 -18.91
CA VAL A 32 -6.34 -30.66 -17.54
C VAL A 32 -4.92 -30.12 -17.33
N LEU A 33 -4.01 -30.39 -18.26
CA LEU A 33 -2.63 -29.89 -18.18
C LEU A 33 -2.59 -28.35 -18.20
N ALA A 34 -3.35 -27.72 -19.11
CA ALA A 34 -3.42 -26.27 -19.18
C ALA A 34 -3.99 -25.67 -17.89
N ARG A 35 -4.95 -26.35 -17.24
CA ARG A 35 -5.50 -25.90 -15.97
C ARG A 35 -4.47 -25.98 -14.84
N GLU A 36 -3.68 -27.06 -14.77
CA GLU A 36 -2.61 -27.19 -13.79
C GLU A 36 -1.56 -26.07 -13.95
N ASP A 37 -1.12 -25.80 -15.18
CA ASP A 37 -0.18 -24.71 -15.48
C ASP A 37 -0.76 -23.33 -15.09
N ILE A 38 -2.04 -23.10 -15.36
CA ILE A 38 -2.73 -21.86 -14.97
C ILE A 38 -2.80 -21.75 -13.44
N ASP A 39 -3.20 -22.81 -12.75
CA ASP A 39 -3.33 -22.81 -11.30
C ASP A 39 -1.96 -22.58 -10.63
N GLU A 40 -0.88 -23.14 -11.16
CA GLU A 40 0.49 -22.90 -10.69
C GLU A 40 0.92 -21.45 -10.94
N ALA A 41 0.67 -20.91 -12.13
CA ALA A 41 0.97 -19.51 -12.46
C ALA A 41 0.22 -18.53 -11.54
N VAL A 42 -1.07 -18.79 -11.30
CA VAL A 42 -1.89 -18.00 -10.37
C VAL A 42 -1.31 -18.07 -8.95
N CYS A 43 -0.95 -19.25 -8.46
CA CYS A 43 -0.33 -19.41 -7.15
C CYS A 43 0.99 -18.63 -7.03
N ALA A 44 1.85 -18.68 -8.06
CA ALA A 44 3.12 -17.96 -8.08
C ALA A 44 2.92 -16.44 -8.06
N ILE A 45 1.95 -15.93 -8.84
CA ILE A 45 1.59 -14.50 -8.86
C ILE A 45 1.08 -14.07 -7.48
N LEU A 46 0.09 -14.76 -6.93
CA LEU A 46 -0.51 -14.42 -5.64
C LEU A 46 0.52 -14.46 -4.50
N PHE A 47 1.43 -15.44 -4.51
CA PHE A 47 2.50 -15.51 -3.51
C PHE A 47 3.42 -14.29 -3.56
N LYS A 48 3.80 -13.87 -4.77
CA LYS A 48 4.64 -12.70 -4.99
C LYS A 48 3.93 -11.41 -4.59
N GLU A 49 2.66 -11.26 -4.97
CA GLU A 49 1.82 -10.11 -4.59
C GLU A 49 1.67 -10.01 -3.08
N ASN A 50 1.36 -11.12 -2.40
CA ASN A 50 1.24 -11.18 -0.95
C ASN A 50 2.54 -10.75 -0.24
N SER A 51 3.70 -11.15 -0.77
CA SER A 51 5.00 -10.70 -0.24
C SER A 51 5.19 -9.18 -0.37
N ILE A 52 4.83 -8.62 -1.53
CA ILE A 52 4.91 -7.17 -1.77
C ILE A 52 3.95 -6.42 -0.84
N VAL A 53 2.71 -6.88 -0.70
CA VAL A 53 1.70 -6.28 0.18
C VAL A 53 2.18 -6.27 1.63
N LYS A 54 2.72 -7.37 2.15
CA LYS A 54 3.27 -7.43 3.52
C LYS A 54 4.41 -6.44 3.75
N ARG A 55 5.32 -6.31 2.77
CA ARG A 55 6.42 -5.33 2.85
C ARG A 55 5.91 -3.89 2.85
N LEU A 56 4.89 -3.62 2.05
CA LEU A 56 4.28 -2.30 1.96
C LEU A 56 3.53 -1.94 3.26
N ASP A 57 2.80 -2.89 3.83
CA ASP A 57 2.11 -2.72 5.12
C ASP A 57 3.10 -2.38 6.24
N MET A 58 4.20 -3.14 6.33
CA MET A 58 5.29 -2.85 7.27
C MET A 58 5.90 -1.46 7.06
N TYR A 59 6.10 -1.04 5.81
CA TYR A 59 6.58 0.31 5.50
C TYR A 59 5.61 1.38 6.01
N PHE A 60 4.30 1.23 5.79
CA PHE A 60 3.31 2.20 6.28
C PHE A 60 3.27 2.26 7.80
N GLN A 61 3.31 1.11 8.49
CA GLN A 61 3.41 1.07 9.94
C GLN A 61 4.63 1.84 10.47
N HIS A 62 5.78 1.68 9.81
CA HIS A 62 6.99 2.45 10.16
C HIS A 62 6.80 3.95 9.92
N VAL A 63 6.24 4.35 8.77
CA VAL A 63 6.01 5.76 8.44
C VAL A 63 5.14 6.44 9.51
N ASP A 64 4.06 5.80 9.94
CA ASP A 64 3.17 6.38 10.95
C ASP A 64 3.87 6.48 12.31
N THR A 65 4.62 5.45 12.70
CA THR A 65 5.46 5.49 13.91
C THR A 65 6.48 6.64 13.85
N PHE A 66 7.11 6.86 12.70
CA PHE A 66 8.07 7.96 12.52
C PHE A 66 7.41 9.34 12.59
N LYS A 67 6.19 9.49 12.03
CA LYS A 67 5.44 10.75 12.10
C LYS A 67 5.09 11.11 13.54
N GLU A 68 4.60 10.16 14.32
CA GLU A 68 4.27 10.39 15.74
C GLU A 68 5.54 10.72 16.54
N ARG A 69 6.61 9.95 16.37
CA ARG A 69 7.89 10.24 17.04
C ARG A 69 8.45 11.61 16.68
N ARG A 70 8.31 12.04 15.42
CA ARG A 70 8.72 13.38 14.98
C ARG A 70 7.90 14.47 15.68
N LYS A 71 6.59 14.28 15.79
CA LYS A 71 5.69 15.23 16.47
C LYS A 71 6.04 15.36 17.95
N GLU A 72 6.27 14.24 18.64
CA GLU A 72 6.72 14.22 20.03
C GLU A 72 8.07 14.94 20.20
N MET A 73 9.05 14.65 19.36
CA MET A 73 10.35 15.31 19.41
C MET A 73 10.27 16.82 19.18
N LEU A 74 9.43 17.27 18.25
CA LEU A 74 9.22 18.70 18.01
C LEU A 74 8.55 19.38 19.20
N HIS A 75 7.55 18.75 19.79
CA HIS A 75 6.90 19.27 21.00
C HIS A 75 7.88 19.37 22.15
N LYS A 76 8.65 18.30 22.41
CA LYS A 76 9.70 18.28 23.44
C LYS A 76 10.72 19.41 23.24
N LYS A 77 11.24 19.56 22.01
CA LYS A 77 12.16 20.66 21.67
C LYS A 77 11.53 22.03 21.89
N TRP A 78 10.26 22.21 21.55
CA TRP A 78 9.58 23.49 21.77
C TRP A 78 9.41 23.79 23.25
N VAL A 79 9.06 22.78 24.07
CA VAL A 79 8.95 22.94 25.53
C VAL A 79 10.29 23.35 26.13
N GLU A 80 11.35 22.60 25.84
CA GLU A 80 12.70 22.83 26.39
C GLU A 80 13.30 24.17 25.94
N ASN A 81 13.14 24.54 24.66
CA ASN A 81 13.82 25.72 24.11
C ASN A 81 12.99 27.01 24.19
N VAL A 82 11.67 26.91 24.32
CA VAL A 82 10.77 28.07 24.26
C VAL A 82 9.93 28.19 25.52
N ALA A 83 9.16 27.16 25.88
CA ALA A 83 8.19 27.26 26.96
C ALA A 83 8.86 27.41 28.33
N GLU A 84 9.80 26.52 28.66
CA GLU A 84 10.48 26.52 29.97
C GLU A 84 11.29 27.81 30.20
N PRO A 85 12.16 28.26 29.27
CA PRO A 85 12.92 29.49 29.48
C PRO A 85 12.03 30.73 29.59
N LEU A 86 10.92 30.77 28.83
CA LEU A 86 9.97 31.86 28.89
C LEU A 86 9.25 31.88 30.24
N GLN A 87 8.76 30.73 30.71
CA GLN A 87 8.09 30.59 32.00
C GLN A 87 9.03 30.97 33.15
N GLN A 88 10.28 30.54 33.10
CA GLN A 88 11.29 30.89 34.10
C GLN A 88 11.50 32.42 34.16
N ARG A 89 11.70 33.08 33.01
CA ARG A 89 11.87 34.55 32.95
C ARG A 89 10.66 35.31 33.48
N ILE A 90 9.45 34.83 33.19
CA ILE A 90 8.21 35.43 33.73
C ILE A 90 8.17 35.28 35.25
N MET A 91 8.48 34.08 35.75
CA MET A 91 8.49 33.78 37.19
C MET A 91 9.51 34.63 37.94
N GLU A 92 10.74 34.75 37.42
CA GLU A 92 11.79 35.61 37.95
C GLU A 92 11.34 37.08 38.03
N LYS A 93 10.68 37.59 36.99
CA LYS A 93 10.12 38.95 36.99
C LYS A 93 9.01 39.13 38.02
N VAL A 94 8.11 38.16 38.16
CA VAL A 94 7.02 38.21 39.14
C VAL A 94 7.56 38.21 40.57
N ILE A 95 8.57 37.38 40.86
CA ILE A 95 9.23 37.33 42.17
C ILE A 95 9.91 38.67 42.46
N SER A 96 10.71 39.19 41.52
CA SER A 96 11.39 40.48 41.67
C SER A 96 10.41 41.64 41.93
N TYR A 97 9.28 41.68 41.21
CA TYR A 97 8.25 42.70 41.44
C TYR A 97 7.62 42.61 42.83
N LYS A 98 7.33 41.38 43.31
CA LYS A 98 6.79 41.16 44.66
C LYS A 98 7.78 41.64 45.74
N GLU A 99 9.06 41.32 45.60
CA GLU A 99 10.11 41.76 46.52
C GLU A 99 10.24 43.29 46.56
N LEU A 100 10.19 43.94 45.39
CA LEU A 100 10.21 45.40 45.29
C LEU A 100 8.99 46.07 45.91
N LYS A 101 7.81 45.45 45.80
CA LYS A 101 6.57 45.95 46.40
C LYS A 101 6.63 45.86 47.93
N MET A 102 7.07 44.71 48.47
CA MET A 102 7.23 44.52 49.92
C MET A 102 8.22 45.52 50.53
N LYS A 103 9.30 45.87 49.82
CA LYS A 103 10.27 46.88 50.28
C LYS A 103 9.75 48.32 50.29
N ARG A 104 8.65 48.63 49.60
CA ARG A 104 8.04 49.99 49.57
C ARG A 104 6.89 50.14 50.57
N GLU A 105 6.35 49.03 51.06
CA GLU A 105 5.24 48.98 52.01
C GLU A 105 5.73 48.85 53.48
N CYS A 106 7.04 48.67 53.69
CA CYS A 106 7.74 48.86 54.96
C CYS A 106 8.42 50.25 55.00
#